data_AF-A0A1L3FNN8-F1
#
_entry.id   AF-A0A1L3FNN8-F1
#
_cell.length_a   1.000
_cell.length_b   1.000
_cell.length_c   1.000
_cell.angle_alpha   90.00
_cell.angle_beta   90.00
_cell.angle_gamma   90.00
#
_symmetry.space_group_name_H-M   'P 1'
#
loop_
_entity.id
_entity.type
_entity.pdbx_description
1 polymer ?
#
loop_
_entity_poly.entity_id
_entity_poly.type
_entity_poly.pdbx_seq_one_letter_code
_entity_poly.pdbx_strand_id
1 'polypeptide(L)'
;MKRRTFLTCGTVAAAGALAAPYVHAQSKKFAGITLRINGYGGLYDETFMKSVGVPLEEKYGLKIQFNSGATGSDLIRLIANKDNPPYDMYMADSAVMVELLKAGVIEEIKQSDVPNIKRILPGFREYDDYGVPFNVASVIPVFSSKYIKQPLTSYSDFARPDLRNRVVIPAPTQDTASLYLLGLAEENGGSITNMEPAFQILAAAKSNIVALAQTNVAEVQIFQSEEAYAGSF
;
A
#
# COMPACT_ATOMS: atom_id res chain seq x y z
N MET A 1 99.53 -15.03 1.59
CA MET A 1 99.30 -15.24 3.03
C MET A 1 97.99 -16.01 3.22
N LYS A 2 98.04 -17.15 3.94
CA LYS A 2 97.04 -17.82 4.82
C LYS A 2 95.54 -17.41 4.67
N ARG A 3 94.49 -18.22 4.78
CA ARG A 3 94.21 -19.64 5.17
C ARG A 3 92.66 -19.79 5.16
N ARG A 4 92.15 -21.02 4.91
CA ARG A 4 90.91 -21.67 5.41
C ARG A 4 89.55 -21.22 4.83
N THR A 5 88.74 -22.07 4.15
CA THR A 5 87.95 -23.28 4.53
C THR A 5 86.71 -22.99 5.38
N PHE A 6 85.58 -23.63 5.00
CA PHE A 6 84.28 -23.89 5.66
C PHE A 6 83.14 -22.90 5.37
N LEU A 7 82.10 -23.26 4.57
CA LEU A 7 80.90 -24.08 4.90
C LEU A 7 80.20 -23.62 6.18
N THR A 8 78.97 -23.07 6.11
CA THR A 8 77.76 -23.69 6.70
C THR A 8 76.45 -22.92 6.41
N CYS A 9 75.38 -23.70 6.37
CA CYS A 9 73.97 -23.42 6.09
C CYS A 9 73.24 -22.40 6.99
N GLY A 10 72.12 -21.89 6.48
CA GLY A 10 70.96 -21.37 7.23
C GLY A 10 70.27 -20.27 6.41
N THR A 11 68.98 -20.26 6.08
CA THR A 11 67.78 -21.01 6.52
C THR A 11 66.75 -20.92 5.38
N VAL A 12 66.05 -22.03 5.07
CA VAL A 12 64.87 -21.98 4.18
C VAL A 12 63.71 -21.43 5.01
N ALA A 13 63.36 -20.16 4.81
CA ALA A 13 62.08 -19.63 5.26
C ALA A 13 61.00 -20.11 4.28
N ALA A 14 60.27 -21.16 4.66
CA ALA A 14 59.05 -21.56 3.97
C ALA A 14 57.99 -20.47 4.18
N ALA A 15 57.85 -19.57 3.21
CA ALA A 15 56.71 -18.66 3.12
C ALA A 15 55.47 -19.49 2.78
N GLY A 16 54.77 -19.98 3.80
CA GLY A 16 53.44 -20.57 3.65
C GLY A 16 52.45 -19.49 3.24
N ALA A 17 52.26 -19.30 1.94
CA ALA A 17 51.08 -18.64 1.40
C ALA A 17 49.89 -19.60 1.55
N LEU A 18 49.28 -19.65 2.73
CA LEU A 18 48.00 -20.33 2.91
C LEU A 18 46.88 -19.33 2.65
N ALA A 19 46.20 -19.59 1.52
CA ALA A 19 45.05 -18.88 1.00
C ALA A 19 44.06 -18.51 2.11
N ALA A 20 43.81 -17.21 2.27
CA ALA A 20 42.59 -16.77 2.95
C ALA A 20 41.41 -17.36 2.17
N PRO A 21 40.44 -18.03 2.81
CA PRO A 21 39.24 -18.46 2.12
C PRO A 21 38.59 -17.20 1.56
N TYR A 22 38.56 -17.09 0.24
CA TYR A 22 37.65 -16.20 -0.46
C TYR A 22 36.25 -16.66 -0.08
N VAL A 23 35.72 -16.11 1.02
CA VAL A 23 34.30 -16.15 1.30
C VAL A 23 33.69 -15.29 0.20
N HIS A 24 33.37 -15.92 -0.93
CA HIS A 24 32.36 -15.37 -1.81
C HIS A 24 31.08 -15.33 -0.97
N ALA A 25 30.84 -14.19 -0.30
CA ALA A 25 29.51 -13.83 0.12
C ALA A 25 28.68 -13.86 -1.15
N GLN A 26 27.97 -14.97 -1.37
CA GLN A 26 27.17 -15.16 -2.55
C GLN A 26 26.12 -14.05 -2.51
N SER A 27 26.31 -13.02 -3.33
CA SER A 27 25.43 -11.88 -3.37
C SER A 27 24.04 -12.42 -3.68
N LYS A 28 23.08 -12.09 -2.80
CA LYS A 28 21.70 -12.52 -3.02
C LYS A 28 21.22 -11.98 -4.36
N LYS A 29 20.30 -12.70 -5.01
CA LYS A 29 19.86 -12.49 -6.40
C LYS A 29 19.59 -11.02 -6.77
N PHE A 30 19.05 -10.24 -5.85
CA PHE A 30 18.68 -8.84 -6.07
C PHE A 30 19.38 -7.88 -5.09
N ALA A 31 20.57 -8.24 -4.59
CA ALA A 31 21.36 -7.35 -3.75
C ALA A 31 21.65 -6.01 -4.45
N GLY A 32 21.38 -4.91 -3.76
CA GLY A 32 21.57 -3.54 -4.29
C GLY A 32 20.40 -3.00 -5.11
N ILE A 33 19.33 -3.79 -5.30
CA ILE A 33 18.09 -3.34 -5.93
C ILE A 33 17.11 -2.85 -4.85
N THR A 34 16.52 -1.67 -5.05
CA THR A 34 15.40 -1.18 -4.24
C THR A 34 14.13 -1.19 -5.09
N LEU A 35 13.11 -1.90 -4.62
CA LEU A 35 11.76 -1.89 -5.17
C LEU A 35 10.95 -0.78 -4.49
N ARG A 36 10.62 0.26 -5.24
CA ARG A 36 9.84 1.41 -4.78
C ARG A 36 8.36 1.20 -5.08
N ILE A 37 7.53 1.40 -4.07
CA ILE A 37 6.08 1.20 -4.12
C ILE A 37 5.42 2.47 -3.59
N ASN A 38 4.29 2.91 -4.13
CA ASN A 38 3.56 4.05 -3.56
C ASN A 38 3.12 3.74 -2.11
N GLY A 39 2.36 2.67 -1.87
CA GLY A 39 1.85 2.36 -0.53
C GLY A 39 0.76 3.34 -0.06
N TYR A 40 0.04 2.96 1.00
CA TYR A 40 -1.08 3.73 1.55
C TYR A 40 -0.80 4.28 2.97
N GLY A 41 0.31 3.87 3.57
CA GLY A 41 0.81 4.33 4.85
C GLY A 41 0.31 3.55 6.07
N GLY A 42 0.89 3.89 7.22
CA GLY A 42 0.49 3.38 8.54
C GLY A 42 0.54 1.86 8.67
N LEU A 43 -0.39 1.32 9.46
CA LEU A 43 -0.44 -0.11 9.77
C LEU A 43 -0.57 -0.99 8.53
N TYR A 44 -1.16 -0.48 7.45
CA TYR A 44 -1.28 -1.20 6.20
C TYR A 44 0.12 -1.48 5.61
N ASP A 45 0.90 -0.44 5.36
CA ASP A 45 2.25 -0.57 4.81
C ASP A 45 3.19 -1.30 5.78
N GLU A 46 3.06 -1.05 7.09
CA GLU A 46 3.82 -1.77 8.12
C GLU A 46 3.52 -3.27 8.12
N THR A 47 2.25 -3.65 7.97
CA THR A 47 1.81 -5.05 7.91
C THR A 47 2.32 -5.70 6.64
N PHE A 48 2.23 -5.03 5.49
CA PHE A 48 2.80 -5.53 4.23
C PHE A 48 4.32 -5.68 4.33
N MET A 49 5.01 -4.71 4.90
CA MET A 49 6.45 -4.77 5.08
C MET A 49 6.82 -5.94 5.99
N LYS A 50 6.14 -6.15 7.11
CA LYS A 50 6.44 -7.24 8.04
C LYS A 50 6.12 -8.62 7.46
N SER A 51 4.98 -8.76 6.79
CA SER A 51 4.46 -10.07 6.34
C SER A 51 4.99 -10.51 4.97
N VAL A 52 5.32 -9.57 4.09
CA VAL A 52 5.78 -9.83 2.72
C VAL A 52 7.16 -9.22 2.46
N GLY A 53 7.35 -7.96 2.84
CA GLY A 53 8.56 -7.21 2.54
C GLY A 53 9.82 -7.81 3.14
N VAL A 54 9.89 -7.92 4.47
CA VAL A 54 11.03 -8.47 5.21
C VAL A 54 11.37 -9.89 4.75
N PRO A 55 10.42 -10.84 4.62
CA PRO A 55 10.72 -12.15 4.06
C PRO A 55 11.32 -12.12 2.64
N LEU A 56 10.89 -11.18 1.78
CA LEU A 56 11.45 -11.01 0.44
C LEU A 56 12.87 -10.43 0.48
N GLU A 57 13.11 -9.40 1.29
CA GLU A 57 14.45 -8.83 1.49
C GLU A 57 15.43 -9.88 2.03
N GLU A 58 15.00 -10.66 3.02
CA GLU A 58 15.82 -11.72 3.59
C GLU A 58 16.11 -12.83 2.57
N LYS A 59 15.13 -13.21 1.76
CA LYS A 59 15.30 -14.28 0.77
C LYS A 59 16.16 -13.86 -0.42
N TYR A 60 15.98 -12.65 -0.94
CA TYR A 60 16.56 -12.25 -2.23
C TYR A 60 17.50 -11.05 -2.17
N GLY A 61 17.59 -10.36 -1.04
CA GLY A 61 18.54 -9.26 -0.79
C GLY A 61 18.19 -7.92 -1.41
N LEU A 62 17.03 -7.80 -2.06
CA LEU A 62 16.47 -6.50 -2.43
C LEU A 62 16.11 -5.68 -1.18
N LYS A 63 15.88 -4.39 -1.39
CA LYS A 63 15.19 -3.51 -0.46
C LYS A 63 13.81 -3.16 -0.96
N ILE A 64 12.85 -2.99 -0.05
CA ILE A 64 11.49 -2.57 -0.36
C ILE A 64 11.25 -1.23 0.33
N GLN A 65 10.76 -0.27 -0.43
CA GLN A 65 10.48 1.08 0.04
C GLN A 65 9.05 1.46 -0.35
N PHE A 66 8.19 1.64 0.66
CA PHE A 66 6.90 2.29 0.51
C PHE A 66 7.08 3.82 0.58
N ASN A 67 6.53 4.53 -0.40
CA ASN A 67 6.58 5.98 -0.55
C ASN A 67 5.17 6.56 -0.37
N SER A 68 4.59 6.30 0.81
CA SER A 68 3.16 6.46 1.08
C SER A 68 2.67 7.88 0.81
N GLY A 69 1.55 7.99 0.12
CA GLY A 69 0.94 9.25 -0.28
C GLY A 69 -0.58 9.15 -0.37
N ALA A 70 -1.22 10.24 -0.78
CA ALA A 70 -2.63 10.20 -1.15
C ALA A 70 -2.74 9.71 -2.61
N THR A 71 -3.64 8.76 -2.89
CA THR A 71 -3.73 8.07 -4.19
C THR A 71 -3.79 9.02 -5.38
N GLY A 72 -4.60 10.08 -5.31
CA GLY A 72 -4.69 11.08 -6.39
C GLY A 72 -3.37 11.81 -6.64
N SER A 73 -2.63 12.15 -5.60
CA SER A 73 -1.32 12.81 -5.73
C SER A 73 -0.25 11.87 -6.29
N ASP A 74 -0.31 10.59 -5.93
CA ASP A 74 0.60 9.56 -6.44
C ASP A 74 0.36 9.27 -7.92
N LEU A 75 -0.91 9.21 -8.34
CA LEU A 75 -1.29 9.04 -9.75
C LEU A 75 -0.76 10.21 -10.60
N ILE A 76 -0.99 11.45 -10.16
CA ILE A 76 -0.49 12.64 -10.84
C ILE A 76 1.04 12.59 -10.95
N ARG A 77 1.72 12.21 -9.85
CA ARG A 77 3.18 12.08 -9.81
C ARG A 77 3.69 11.02 -10.79
N LEU A 78 3.03 9.87 -10.89
CA LEU A 78 3.37 8.81 -11.83
C LEU A 78 3.22 9.28 -13.28
N ILE A 79 2.07 9.86 -13.64
CA ILE A 79 1.79 10.34 -15.00
C ILE A 79 2.78 11.44 -15.41
N ALA A 80 3.02 12.41 -14.52
CA ALA A 80 3.95 13.51 -14.78
C ALA A 80 5.40 13.04 -14.99
N ASN A 81 5.77 11.88 -14.43
CA ASN A 81 7.12 11.32 -14.51
C ASN A 81 7.14 9.99 -15.27
N LYS A 82 6.26 9.78 -16.25
CA LYS A 82 6.18 8.53 -17.01
C LYS A 82 7.50 8.10 -17.67
N ASP A 83 8.37 9.05 -18.01
CA ASP A 83 9.68 8.79 -18.63
C ASP A 83 10.78 8.49 -17.59
N ASN A 84 10.51 8.73 -16.30
CA ASN A 84 11.35 8.35 -15.17
C ASN A 84 10.48 8.01 -13.94
N PRO A 85 9.77 6.87 -13.96
CA PRO A 85 8.74 6.58 -12.96
C PRO A 85 9.28 6.58 -11.53
N PRO A 86 8.56 7.19 -10.57
CA PRO A 86 8.95 7.23 -9.17
C PRO A 86 8.74 5.89 -8.44
N TYR A 87 7.99 4.96 -9.04
CA TYR A 87 7.67 3.65 -8.49
C TYR A 87 8.02 2.55 -9.50
N ASP A 88 8.42 1.40 -8.98
CA ASP A 88 8.68 0.18 -9.75
C ASP A 88 7.45 -0.76 -9.71
N MET A 89 6.65 -0.67 -8.64
CA MET A 89 5.33 -1.29 -8.53
C MET A 89 4.34 -0.26 -8.01
N TYR A 90 3.17 -0.19 -8.62
CA TYR A 90 2.12 0.75 -8.23
C TYR A 90 0.91 -0.01 -7.70
N MET A 91 0.56 0.25 -6.44
CA MET A 91 -0.67 -0.25 -5.82
C MET A 91 -1.79 0.72 -6.16
N ALA A 92 -2.86 0.19 -6.76
CA ALA A 92 -4.01 0.96 -7.21
C ALA A 92 -5.30 0.25 -6.83
N ASP A 93 -6.31 1.04 -6.46
CA ASP A 93 -7.68 0.56 -6.37
C ASP A 93 -8.27 0.43 -7.78
N SER A 94 -9.28 -0.43 -7.94
CA SER A 94 -9.83 -0.76 -9.26
C SER A 94 -10.30 0.46 -10.05
N ALA A 95 -10.84 1.50 -9.38
CA ALA A 95 -11.26 2.73 -10.07
C ALA A 95 -10.07 3.51 -10.68
N VAL A 96 -8.89 3.46 -10.05
CA VAL A 96 -7.69 4.18 -10.49
C VAL A 96 -7.04 3.52 -11.71
N MET A 97 -7.22 2.21 -11.88
CA MET A 97 -6.70 1.44 -13.03
C MET A 97 -7.16 2.01 -14.38
N VAL A 98 -8.37 2.56 -14.45
CA VAL A 98 -8.90 3.19 -15.68
C VAL A 98 -8.00 4.33 -16.15
N GLU A 99 -7.56 5.20 -15.23
CA GLU A 99 -6.71 6.34 -15.57
C GLU A 99 -5.26 5.91 -15.84
N LEU A 100 -4.76 4.88 -15.13
CA LEU A 100 -3.44 4.29 -15.41
C LEU A 100 -3.37 3.71 -16.83
N LEU A 101 -4.41 3.00 -17.26
CA LEU A 101 -4.52 2.42 -18.61
C LEU A 101 -4.61 3.51 -19.68
N LYS A 102 -5.46 4.53 -19.48
CA LYS A 102 -5.57 5.66 -20.41
C LYS A 102 -4.25 6.42 -20.55
N ALA A 103 -3.52 6.58 -19.46
CA ALA A 103 -2.22 7.24 -19.45
C ALA A 103 -1.09 6.38 -20.04
N GLY A 104 -1.29 5.07 -20.19
CA GLY A 104 -0.30 4.15 -20.74
C GLY A 104 0.95 4.02 -19.86
N VAL A 105 0.78 4.07 -18.53
CA VAL A 105 1.89 4.10 -17.55
C VAL A 105 2.08 2.79 -16.79
N ILE A 106 1.38 1.72 -17.19
CA ILE A 106 1.48 0.38 -16.60
C ILE A 106 1.67 -0.68 -17.69
N GLU A 107 2.35 -1.77 -17.33
CA GLU A 107 2.67 -2.88 -18.22
C GLU A 107 1.75 -4.08 -17.98
N GLU A 108 1.63 -4.95 -18.98
CA GLU A 108 0.94 -6.25 -18.86
C GLU A 108 1.75 -7.18 -17.94
N ILE A 109 1.05 -7.97 -17.13
CA ILE A 109 1.62 -9.03 -16.29
C ILE A 109 0.94 -10.35 -16.65
N LYS A 110 1.70 -11.24 -17.29
CA LYS A 110 1.20 -12.52 -17.80
C LYS A 110 1.48 -13.63 -16.81
N GLN A 111 0.71 -14.71 -16.93
CA GLN A 111 0.95 -15.92 -16.12
C GLN A 111 2.34 -16.54 -16.36
N SER A 112 2.95 -16.32 -17.53
CA SER A 112 4.34 -16.73 -17.80
C SER A 112 5.35 -16.03 -16.90
N ASP A 113 5.08 -14.77 -16.53
CA ASP A 113 5.96 -13.94 -15.71
C ASP A 113 5.70 -14.22 -14.22
N VAL A 114 4.42 -14.34 -13.86
CA VAL A 114 3.96 -14.62 -12.49
C VAL A 114 3.01 -15.82 -12.49
N PRO A 115 3.51 -17.06 -12.38
CA PRO A 115 2.69 -18.28 -12.44
C PRO A 115 1.60 -18.39 -11.39
N ASN A 116 1.71 -17.63 -10.29
CA ASN A 116 0.72 -17.61 -9.22
C ASN A 116 -0.56 -16.84 -9.58
N ILE A 117 -0.58 -16.06 -10.66
CA ILE A 117 -1.78 -15.38 -11.16
C ILE A 117 -2.94 -16.36 -11.38
N LYS A 118 -2.64 -17.62 -11.74
CA LYS A 118 -3.65 -18.69 -11.89
C LYS A 118 -4.46 -18.99 -10.63
N ARG A 119 -4.05 -18.47 -9.46
CA ARG A 119 -4.74 -18.64 -8.17
C ARG A 119 -5.72 -17.51 -7.87
N ILE A 120 -5.75 -16.45 -8.68
CA ILE A 120 -6.72 -15.37 -8.53
C ILE A 120 -8.12 -15.92 -8.77
N LEU A 121 -9.07 -15.51 -7.93
CA LEU A 121 -10.46 -15.95 -8.02
C LEU A 121 -11.07 -15.52 -9.38
N PRO A 122 -11.93 -16.36 -9.99
CA PRO A 122 -12.64 -15.99 -11.21
C PRO A 122 -13.40 -14.66 -11.04
N GLY A 123 -13.31 -13.77 -12.03
CA GLY A 123 -13.98 -12.47 -12.02
C GLY A 123 -13.22 -11.34 -11.32
N PHE A 124 -12.09 -11.62 -10.65
CA PHE A 124 -11.31 -10.58 -9.96
C PHE A 124 -10.26 -9.91 -10.84
N ARG A 125 -9.85 -10.52 -11.97
CA ARG A 125 -8.99 -9.84 -12.95
C ARG A 125 -9.83 -8.86 -13.79
N GLU A 126 -10.11 -7.70 -13.24
CA GLU A 126 -11.00 -6.68 -13.82
C GLU A 126 -10.46 -6.05 -15.10
N TYR A 127 -9.14 -6.07 -15.31
CA TYR A 127 -8.44 -5.37 -16.39
C TYR A 127 -7.53 -6.29 -17.21
N ASP A 128 -7.99 -7.52 -17.46
CA ASP A 128 -7.26 -8.55 -18.21
C ASP A 128 -5.84 -8.78 -17.66
N ASP A 129 -4.81 -8.61 -18.50
CA ASP A 129 -3.41 -8.79 -18.12
C ASP A 129 -2.81 -7.56 -17.44
N TYR A 130 -3.55 -6.46 -17.29
CA TYR A 130 -3.08 -5.27 -16.57
C TYR A 130 -3.45 -5.34 -15.09
N GLY A 131 -2.44 -5.33 -14.23
CA GLY A 131 -2.61 -5.43 -12.79
C GLY A 131 -2.87 -6.86 -12.30
N VAL A 132 -2.59 -7.07 -11.00
CA VAL A 132 -2.76 -8.36 -10.32
C VAL A 132 -3.48 -8.10 -9.00
N PRO A 133 -4.78 -8.43 -8.91
CA PRO A 133 -5.53 -8.32 -7.66
C PRO A 133 -4.90 -9.18 -6.57
N PHE A 134 -4.69 -8.60 -5.39
CA PHE A 134 -4.04 -9.28 -4.26
C PHE A 134 -4.82 -9.16 -2.96
N ASN A 135 -5.76 -8.21 -2.85
CA ASN A 135 -6.71 -8.10 -1.75
C ASN A 135 -8.04 -7.51 -2.25
N VAL A 136 -9.06 -7.61 -1.40
CA VAL A 136 -10.36 -6.96 -1.58
C VAL A 136 -10.68 -6.28 -0.25
N ALA A 137 -11.18 -5.06 -0.33
CA ALA A 137 -11.64 -4.30 0.84
C ALA A 137 -13.08 -3.84 0.60
N SER A 138 -13.79 -3.59 1.69
CA SER A 138 -15.12 -2.98 1.68
C SER A 138 -15.08 -1.78 2.60
N VAL A 139 -15.65 -0.67 2.14
CA VAL A 139 -15.85 0.51 2.95
C VAL A 139 -17.23 0.40 3.58
N ILE A 140 -17.32 0.42 4.90
CA ILE A 140 -18.56 0.20 5.63
C ILE A 140 -18.78 1.25 6.72
N PRO A 141 -20.04 1.47 7.16
CA PRO A 141 -20.28 2.21 8.39
C PRO A 141 -19.62 1.49 9.58
N VAL A 142 -18.80 2.23 10.32
CA VAL A 142 -18.12 1.76 11.53
C VAL A 142 -18.51 2.62 12.73
N PHE A 143 -18.48 2.03 13.93
CA PHE A 143 -18.82 2.74 15.16
C PHE A 143 -18.14 2.17 16.41
N SER A 144 -18.01 3.02 17.42
CA SER A 144 -17.55 2.64 18.75
C SER A 144 -18.71 2.14 19.61
N SER A 145 -18.74 0.83 19.87
CA SER A 145 -19.75 0.18 20.73
C SER A 145 -19.73 0.66 22.20
N LYS A 146 -18.64 1.32 22.61
CA LYS A 146 -18.54 2.03 23.89
C LYS A 146 -19.60 3.12 23.99
N TYR A 147 -19.76 3.91 22.91
CA TYR A 147 -20.57 5.13 22.89
C TYR A 147 -21.90 4.97 22.15
N ILE A 148 -21.95 4.16 21.09
CA ILE A 148 -23.15 3.97 20.28
C ILE A 148 -23.75 2.60 20.60
N LYS A 149 -24.97 2.61 21.15
CA LYS A 149 -25.67 1.38 21.58
C LYS A 149 -26.57 0.79 20.51
N GLN A 150 -27.16 1.63 19.67
CA GLN A 150 -27.85 1.18 18.47
C GLN A 150 -26.86 1.19 17.31
N PRO A 151 -26.44 0.01 16.80
CA PRO A 151 -25.45 -0.09 15.74
C PRO A 151 -25.81 0.75 14.51
N LEU A 152 -24.79 1.16 13.77
CA LEU A 152 -24.97 1.61 12.40
C LEU A 152 -25.20 0.36 11.54
N THR A 153 -26.26 0.38 10.74
CA THR A 153 -26.68 -0.72 9.86
C THR A 153 -26.82 -0.30 8.41
N SER A 154 -26.67 1.01 8.16
CA SER A 154 -26.84 1.64 6.86
C SER A 154 -25.87 2.83 6.74
N TYR A 155 -25.56 3.27 5.53
CA TYR A 155 -24.80 4.50 5.35
C TYR A 155 -25.63 5.73 5.74
N SER A 156 -26.96 5.68 5.59
CA SER A 156 -27.85 6.77 5.99
C SER A 156 -27.83 7.05 7.49
N ASP A 157 -27.37 6.11 8.30
CA ASP A 157 -27.22 6.30 9.74
C ASP A 157 -26.27 7.45 10.10
N PHE A 158 -25.40 7.91 9.21
CA PHE A 158 -24.58 9.11 9.42
C PHE A 158 -25.41 10.37 9.73
N ALA A 159 -26.67 10.43 9.28
CA ALA A 159 -27.59 11.54 9.56
C ALA A 159 -28.37 11.40 10.88
N ARG A 160 -28.14 10.33 11.65
CA ARG A 160 -28.90 10.12 12.90
C ARG A 160 -28.69 11.26 13.91
N PRO A 161 -29.73 11.69 14.64
CA PRO A 161 -29.63 12.82 15.56
C PRO A 161 -28.65 12.59 16.72
N ASP A 162 -28.42 11.34 17.13
CA ASP A 162 -27.54 10.98 18.24
C ASP A 162 -26.04 11.04 17.87
N LEU A 163 -25.71 11.30 16.59
CA LEU A 163 -24.33 11.38 16.09
C LEU A 163 -23.81 12.82 15.93
N ARG A 164 -24.49 13.82 16.50
CA ARG A 164 -24.11 15.23 16.37
C ARG A 164 -22.65 15.48 16.80
N ASN A 165 -21.85 16.05 15.90
CA ASN A 165 -20.40 16.26 16.02
C ASN A 165 -19.59 14.99 16.35
N ARG A 166 -20.03 13.79 15.91
CA ARG A 166 -19.39 12.50 16.22
C ARG A 166 -19.11 11.61 15.01
N VAL A 167 -19.28 12.12 13.80
CA VAL A 167 -19.03 11.37 12.56
C VAL A 167 -17.73 11.85 11.90
N VAL A 168 -16.88 10.92 11.53
CA VAL A 168 -15.76 11.16 10.61
C VAL A 168 -16.03 10.41 9.31
N ILE A 169 -15.71 11.00 8.17
CA ILE A 169 -15.79 10.34 6.87
C ILE A 169 -14.52 10.63 6.06
N PRO A 170 -14.14 9.74 5.12
CA PRO A 170 -13.05 10.02 4.21
C PRO A 170 -13.29 11.30 3.40
N ALA A 171 -12.23 12.09 3.24
CA ALA A 171 -12.26 13.26 2.38
C ALA A 171 -12.47 12.86 0.91
N PRO A 172 -13.07 13.72 0.06
CA PRO A 172 -13.31 13.43 -1.35
C PRO A 172 -12.06 13.10 -2.19
N THR A 173 -10.87 13.38 -1.66
CA THR A 173 -9.57 13.05 -2.26
C THR A 173 -9.14 11.60 -2.05
N GLN A 174 -9.84 10.85 -1.19
CA GLN A 174 -9.61 9.42 -0.97
C GLN A 174 -10.59 8.58 -1.82
N ASP A 175 -10.09 7.50 -2.42
CA ASP A 175 -10.91 6.61 -3.26
C ASP A 175 -12.05 5.96 -2.46
N THR A 176 -11.83 5.69 -1.17
CA THR A 176 -12.85 5.21 -0.23
C THR A 176 -14.06 6.14 -0.13
N ALA A 177 -13.88 7.44 -0.38
CA ALA A 177 -14.99 8.39 -0.40
C ALA A 177 -15.98 8.10 -1.52
N SER A 178 -15.49 7.72 -2.70
CA SER A 178 -16.33 7.36 -3.84
C SER A 178 -17.18 6.11 -3.55
N LEU A 179 -16.62 5.16 -2.78
CA LEU A 179 -17.31 3.92 -2.44
C LEU A 179 -18.47 4.14 -1.47
N TYR A 180 -18.27 4.86 -0.35
CA TYR A 180 -19.38 5.11 0.57
C TYR A 180 -20.41 6.08 -0.03
N LEU A 181 -19.98 7.02 -0.88
CA LEU A 181 -20.90 7.90 -1.62
C LEU A 181 -21.80 7.11 -2.57
N LEU A 182 -21.23 6.14 -3.29
CA LEU A 182 -22.01 5.25 -4.14
C LEU A 182 -22.96 4.39 -3.29
N GLY A 183 -22.49 3.84 -2.17
CA GLY A 183 -23.32 3.10 -1.23
C GLY A 183 -24.50 3.92 -0.71
N LEU A 184 -24.27 5.18 -0.31
CA LEU A 184 -25.31 6.13 0.08
C LEU A 184 -26.30 6.39 -1.06
N ALA A 185 -25.81 6.57 -2.28
CA ALA A 185 -26.67 6.79 -3.44
C ALA A 185 -27.58 5.59 -3.68
N GLU A 186 -27.00 4.39 -3.85
CA GLU A 186 -27.76 3.17 -4.13
C GLU A 186 -28.77 2.82 -3.03
N GLU A 187 -28.38 2.97 -1.76
CA GLU A 187 -29.26 2.77 -0.61
C GLU A 187 -30.51 3.67 -0.65
N ASN A 188 -30.37 4.88 -1.22
CA ASN A 188 -31.43 5.89 -1.28
C ASN A 188 -32.04 6.05 -2.69
N GLY A 189 -31.94 5.03 -3.55
CA GLY A 189 -32.58 5.00 -4.88
C GLY A 189 -31.81 5.76 -5.98
N GLY A 190 -30.56 6.14 -5.70
CA GLY A 190 -29.58 6.66 -6.64
C GLY A 190 -28.79 5.56 -7.34
N SER A 191 -27.70 5.96 -8.00
CA SER A 191 -26.76 5.07 -8.68
C SER A 191 -25.45 5.81 -8.99
N ILE A 192 -24.49 5.13 -9.62
CA ILE A 192 -23.27 5.76 -10.13
C ILE A 192 -23.51 6.93 -11.11
N THR A 193 -24.69 6.98 -11.75
CA THR A 193 -25.09 8.09 -12.64
C THR A 193 -26.05 9.09 -11.98
N ASN A 194 -26.50 8.82 -10.75
CA ASN A 194 -27.41 9.67 -9.99
C ASN A 194 -27.00 9.68 -8.51
N MET A 195 -26.06 10.57 -8.16
CA MET A 195 -25.50 10.70 -6.81
C MET A 195 -26.28 11.69 -5.93
N GLU A 196 -27.32 12.34 -6.46
CA GLU A 196 -28.13 13.33 -5.72
C GLU A 196 -28.67 12.80 -4.38
N PRO A 197 -29.18 11.55 -4.28
CA PRO A 197 -29.64 11.01 -3.00
C PRO A 197 -28.52 10.94 -1.94
N ALA A 198 -27.29 10.63 -2.34
CA ALA A 198 -26.14 10.61 -1.44
C ALA A 198 -25.85 11.99 -0.85
N PHE A 199 -25.86 13.02 -1.69
CA PHE A 199 -25.60 14.40 -1.26
C PHE A 199 -26.70 14.93 -0.32
N GLN A 200 -27.95 14.52 -0.51
CA GLN A 200 -29.04 14.88 0.40
C GLN A 200 -28.84 14.31 1.80
N ILE A 201 -28.41 13.04 1.89
CA ILE A 201 -28.08 12.42 3.19
C ILE A 201 -26.87 13.10 3.83
N LEU A 202 -25.81 13.39 3.07
CA LEU A 202 -24.65 14.11 3.61
C LEU A 202 -24.98 15.53 4.06
N ALA A 203 -25.88 16.22 3.36
CA ALA A 203 -26.37 17.53 3.78
C ALA A 203 -27.12 17.44 5.11
N ALA A 204 -27.94 16.41 5.30
CA ALA A 204 -28.61 16.13 6.58
C ALA A 204 -27.61 15.75 7.69
N ALA A 205 -26.55 15.02 7.35
CA ALA A 205 -25.48 14.62 8.27
C ALA A 205 -24.47 15.72 8.57
N LYS A 206 -24.58 16.92 7.97
CA LYS A 206 -23.56 17.98 8.08
C LYS A 206 -23.25 18.36 9.53
N SER A 207 -24.24 18.42 10.42
CA SER A 207 -24.02 18.71 11.84
C SER A 207 -23.41 17.56 12.64
N ASN A 208 -23.35 16.37 12.04
CA ASN A 208 -22.81 15.16 12.64
C ASN A 208 -21.32 15.01 12.29
N ILE A 209 -20.94 15.44 11.08
CA ILE A 209 -19.58 15.33 10.56
C ILE A 209 -18.65 16.33 11.26
N VAL A 210 -17.71 15.83 12.05
CA VAL A 210 -16.70 16.63 12.76
C VAL A 210 -15.43 16.85 11.93
N ALA A 211 -15.10 15.89 11.06
CA ALA A 211 -13.89 15.95 10.24
C ALA A 211 -14.05 15.18 8.93
N LEU A 212 -13.29 15.61 7.93
CA LEU A 212 -13.04 14.87 6.68
C LEU A 212 -11.60 14.35 6.73
N ALA A 213 -11.44 13.04 6.96
CA ALA A 213 -10.12 12.44 7.13
C ALA A 213 -9.35 12.42 5.80
N GLN A 214 -8.10 12.91 5.81
CA GLN A 214 -7.26 12.98 4.60
C GLN A 214 -6.51 11.68 4.31
N THR A 215 -6.35 10.81 5.31
CA THR A 215 -5.72 9.49 5.21
C THR A 215 -6.40 8.52 6.17
N ASN A 216 -6.26 7.22 5.93
CA ASN A 216 -6.71 6.17 6.86
C ASN A 216 -6.09 6.33 8.26
N VAL A 217 -4.82 6.76 8.34
CA VAL A 217 -4.13 6.99 9.61
C VAL A 217 -4.79 8.13 10.39
N ALA A 218 -5.11 9.24 9.72
CA ALA A 218 -5.79 10.36 10.36
C ALA A 218 -7.19 9.98 10.84
N GLU A 219 -7.92 9.16 10.07
CA GLU A 219 -9.25 8.67 10.48
C GLU A 219 -9.18 7.82 11.75
N VAL A 220 -8.25 6.86 11.80
CA VAL A 220 -8.03 6.03 13.00
C VAL A 220 -7.65 6.90 14.20
N GLN A 221 -6.82 7.93 14.01
CA GLN A 221 -6.45 8.86 15.09
C GLN A 221 -7.66 9.63 15.64
N ILE A 222 -8.62 10.02 14.79
CA ILE A 222 -9.86 10.70 15.21
C ILE A 222 -10.77 9.77 16.03
N PHE A 223 -10.82 8.48 15.70
CA PHE A 223 -11.49 7.47 16.54
C PHE A 223 -10.75 7.26 17.87
N GLN A 224 -9.42 7.18 17.84
CA GLN A 224 -8.58 6.97 19.03
C GLN A 224 -8.61 8.15 20.01
N SER A 225 -8.71 9.38 19.50
CA SER A 225 -8.86 10.60 20.31
C SER A 225 -10.26 10.75 20.89
N GLU A 226 -11.19 9.86 20.53
CA GLU A 226 -12.61 9.92 20.92
C GLU A 226 -13.31 11.20 20.46
N GLU A 227 -12.81 11.82 19.38
CA GLU A 227 -13.46 12.96 18.73
C GLU A 227 -14.68 12.49 17.93
N ALA A 228 -14.52 11.44 17.11
CA ALA A 228 -15.61 10.75 16.43
C ALA A 228 -15.90 9.37 17.04
N TYR A 229 -17.17 8.95 16.99
CA TYR A 229 -17.64 7.64 17.44
C TYR A 229 -18.23 6.80 16.31
N ALA A 230 -18.54 7.43 15.18
CA ALA A 230 -19.06 6.78 13.99
C ALA A 230 -18.31 7.29 12.76
N GLY A 231 -18.33 6.52 11.67
CA GLY A 231 -17.73 6.93 10.43
C GLY A 231 -17.82 5.87 9.34
N SER A 232 -17.06 6.06 8.28
CA SER A 232 -16.98 5.13 7.15
C SER A 232 -15.55 4.69 6.96
N PHE A 233 -15.27 3.40 7.10
CA PHE A 233 -13.91 2.85 7.01
C PHE A 233 -13.87 1.60 6.14
#